data_AF-A0AA37VXW9-F1
#
_entry.id   AF-A0AA37VXW9-F1
#
_cell.length_a   1.000
_cell.length_b   1.000
_cell.length_c   1.000
_cell.angle_alpha   90.00
_cell.angle_beta   90.00
_cell.angle_gamma   90.00
#
_symmetry.space_group_name_H-M   'P 1'
#
loop_
_entity.id
_entity.type
_entity.pdbx_description
1 polymer ?
#
loop_
_entity_poly.entity_id
_entity_poly.type
_entity_poly.pdbx_seq_one_letter_code
_entity_poly.pdbx_strand_id
1 'polypeptide(L)'
;MTGQMTMLTAIGAATREPARTLSSLTATVVSISVLHEGRIRVVTATRGVVKDVPRMQPFDELPPTHAAGQLLLVAAGSLGGEAPSGVSDEEWRQARATFARPGNLVIDRQQVLTGVCCVAAPVRRPSGEPNASISAISLTPSVPAGLAELVQRASREITRNLALG
;
A
#
# COMPACT_ATOMS: atom_id res chain seq x y z
N MET A 1 5.34 -10.13 -21.86
CA MET A 1 6.24 -9.20 -21.14
C MET A 1 5.97 -7.72 -21.45
N THR A 2 5.61 -7.34 -22.68
CA THR A 2 5.43 -5.93 -23.09
C THR A 2 4.34 -5.16 -22.31
N GLY A 3 3.20 -5.77 -22.00
CA GLY A 3 2.11 -5.10 -21.26
C GLY A 3 2.41 -4.79 -19.79
N GLN A 4 3.29 -5.56 -19.16
CA GLN A 4 3.60 -5.41 -17.73
C GLN A 4 4.57 -4.24 -17.47
N MET A 5 5.55 -4.07 -18.35
CA MET A 5 6.49 -2.95 -18.26
C MET A 5 5.81 -1.61 -18.54
N THR A 6 4.86 -1.59 -19.48
CA THR A 6 3.99 -0.42 -19.72
C THR A 6 3.14 -0.08 -18.50
N MET A 7 2.55 -1.09 -17.84
CA MET A 7 1.75 -0.89 -16.63
C MET A 7 2.57 -0.35 -15.45
N LEU A 8 3.76 -0.90 -15.20
CA LEU A 8 4.65 -0.41 -14.14
C LEU A 8 5.10 1.03 -14.40
N THR A 9 5.33 1.38 -15.66
CA THR A 9 5.71 2.74 -16.06
C THR A 9 4.55 3.72 -15.85
N ALA A 10 3.33 3.34 -16.25
CA ALA A 10 2.12 4.14 -16.04
C ALA A 10 1.84 4.37 -14.54
N ILE A 11 1.97 3.31 -13.72
CA ILE A 11 1.87 3.42 -12.25
C ILE A 11 2.96 4.34 -11.71
N GLY A 12 4.21 4.20 -12.14
CA GLY A 12 5.30 5.07 -11.73
C GLY A 12 5.03 6.55 -12.02
N ALA A 13 4.49 6.87 -13.19
CA ALA A 13 4.13 8.24 -13.56
C ALA A 13 2.95 8.77 -12.74
N ALA A 14 1.86 8.01 -12.64
CA ALA A 14 0.63 8.39 -11.93
C ALA A 14 0.83 8.59 -10.42
N THR A 15 1.84 7.93 -9.85
CA THR A 15 2.14 7.95 -8.40
C THR A 15 3.09 9.04 -7.96
N ARG A 16 3.83 9.66 -8.89
CA ARG A 16 4.99 10.49 -8.56
C ARG A 16 4.66 11.70 -7.69
N GLU A 17 3.64 12.48 -8.08
CA GLU A 17 3.22 13.68 -7.33
C GLU A 17 2.45 13.30 -6.05
N PRO A 18 1.43 12.42 -6.09
CA PRO A 18 0.68 12.09 -4.88
C PRO A 18 1.53 11.45 -3.79
N ALA A 19 2.48 10.58 -4.17
CA ALA A 19 3.39 9.96 -3.22
C ALA A 19 4.36 10.97 -2.59
N ARG A 20 4.88 11.93 -3.38
CA ARG A 20 5.74 13.01 -2.89
C ARG A 20 4.98 13.93 -1.94
N THR A 21 3.77 14.34 -2.30
CA THR A 21 2.94 15.24 -1.49
C THR A 21 2.56 14.56 -0.17
N LEU A 22 2.07 13.32 -0.22
CA LEU A 22 1.77 12.53 0.98
C LEU A 22 2.99 12.43 1.89
N SER A 23 4.12 12.00 1.34
CA SER A 23 5.37 11.80 2.08
C SER A 23 5.89 13.09 2.75
N SER A 24 5.68 14.24 2.12
CA SER A 24 6.08 15.54 2.64
C SER A 24 5.17 16.01 3.78
N LEU A 25 3.85 15.80 3.65
CA LEU A 25 2.86 16.23 4.64
C LEU A 25 2.91 15.40 5.93
N THR A 26 3.28 14.12 5.84
CA THR A 26 3.18 13.18 6.96
C THR A 26 4.53 12.79 7.54
N ALA A 27 5.64 13.24 6.92
CA ALA A 27 6.99 12.77 7.18
C ALA A 27 7.12 11.22 7.16
N THR A 28 6.25 10.51 6.44
CA THR A 28 6.31 9.04 6.32
C THR A 28 7.17 8.58 5.15
N VAL A 29 7.55 7.30 5.16
CA VAL A 29 7.97 6.61 3.95
C VAL A 29 6.72 6.14 3.21
N VAL A 30 6.57 6.52 1.95
CA VAL A 30 5.45 6.12 1.09
C VAL A 30 5.93 5.10 0.08
N SER A 31 5.28 3.95 -0.06
CA SER A 31 5.58 2.97 -1.09
C SER A 31 4.37 2.65 -1.95
N ILE A 32 4.65 2.28 -3.20
CA ILE A 32 3.70 1.70 -4.12
C ILE A 32 4.07 0.25 -4.34
N SER A 33 3.12 -0.65 -4.19
CA SER A 33 3.34 -2.09 -4.32
C SER A 33 2.30 -2.75 -5.20
N VAL A 34 2.66 -3.87 -5.82
CA VAL A 34 1.78 -4.69 -6.67
C VAL A 34 1.84 -6.14 -6.24
N LEU A 35 0.76 -6.88 -6.45
CA LEU A 35 0.78 -8.34 -6.38
C LEU A 35 1.18 -8.88 -7.75
N HIS A 36 2.30 -9.58 -7.82
CA HIS A 36 2.81 -10.16 -9.05
C HIS A 36 3.35 -11.56 -8.79
N GLU A 37 2.81 -12.55 -9.51
CA GLU A 37 3.17 -13.97 -9.34
C GLU A 37 3.05 -14.46 -7.89
N GLY A 38 2.01 -14.00 -7.19
CA GLY A 38 1.78 -14.32 -5.77
C GLY A 38 2.71 -13.60 -4.78
N ARG A 39 3.60 -12.71 -5.26
CA ARG A 39 4.55 -11.95 -4.44
C ARG A 39 4.21 -10.47 -4.42
N ILE A 40 4.43 -9.82 -3.28
CA ILE A 40 4.18 -8.39 -3.13
C ILE A 40 5.46 -7.65 -3.45
N ARG A 41 5.50 -6.93 -4.58
CA ARG A 41 6.70 -6.23 -5.04
C ARG A 41 6.54 -4.73 -4.94
N VAL A 42 7.56 -4.04 -4.44
CA VAL A 42 7.64 -2.58 -4.47
C VAL A 42 7.88 -2.12 -5.91
N VAL A 43 7.05 -1.20 -6.40
CA VAL A 43 7.25 -0.52 -7.69
C VAL A 43 8.14 0.70 -7.49
N THR A 44 7.82 1.51 -6.47
CA THR A 44 8.56 2.71 -6.12
C THR A 44 8.34 3.05 -4.65
N ALA A 45 9.27 3.78 -4.07
CA ALA A 45 9.13 4.34 -2.73
C ALA A 45 9.63 5.79 -2.72
N THR A 46 8.88 6.65 -2.04
CA THR A 46 9.22 8.05 -1.78
C THR A 46 9.43 8.24 -0.29
N ARG A 47 10.53 8.90 0.08
CA ARG A 47 10.84 9.19 1.47
C ARG A 47 10.57 10.64 1.79
N GLY A 48 10.04 10.84 2.99
CA GLY A 48 9.95 12.15 3.61
C GLY A 48 11.26 12.45 4.31
N VAL A 49 11.19 13.19 5.41
CA VAL A 49 12.35 13.58 6.21
C VAL A 49 12.98 12.39 6.97
N VAL A 50 12.27 11.26 7.08
CA VAL A 50 12.70 10.08 7.84
C VAL A 50 13.86 9.35 7.15
N LYS A 51 14.97 9.19 7.88
CA LYS A 51 16.18 8.50 7.42
C LYS A 51 16.37 7.11 8.03
N ASP A 52 15.73 6.83 9.18
CA ASP A 52 16.04 5.67 10.03
C ASP A 52 15.43 4.34 9.57
N VAL A 53 14.68 4.35 8.47
CA VAL A 53 14.20 3.11 7.82
C VAL A 53 15.25 2.65 6.80
N PRO A 54 15.42 1.35 6.53
CA PRO A 54 16.13 0.86 5.34
C PRO A 54 15.45 1.31 4.04
N ARG A 55 16.24 1.70 3.03
CA ARG A 55 15.71 2.19 1.76
C ARG A 55 15.03 1.03 1.01
N MET A 56 13.71 1.13 0.85
CA MET A 56 12.98 0.28 -0.09
C MET A 56 13.42 0.62 -1.51
N GLN A 57 13.83 -0.40 -2.25
CA GLN A 57 14.20 -0.33 -3.65
C GLN A 57 13.06 -0.88 -4.52
N PRO A 58 12.98 -0.45 -5.79
CA PRO A 58 12.15 -1.16 -6.76
C PRO A 58 12.48 -2.66 -6.76
N PHE A 59 11.43 -3.47 -6.86
CA PHE A 59 11.46 -4.95 -6.83
C PHE A 59 11.72 -5.60 -5.47
N ASP A 60 11.93 -4.84 -4.40
CA ASP A 60 11.93 -5.41 -3.05
C ASP A 60 10.61 -6.16 -2.78
N GLU A 61 10.71 -7.31 -2.13
CA GLU A 61 9.55 -8.11 -1.73
C GLU A 61 9.09 -7.69 -0.33
N LEU A 62 7.80 -7.39 -0.18
CA LEU A 62 7.19 -7.11 1.11
C LEU A 62 6.57 -8.39 1.69
N PRO A 63 6.67 -8.60 3.02
CA PRO A 63 6.03 -9.75 3.64
C PRO A 63 4.49 -9.61 3.60
N PRO A 64 3.75 -10.73 3.60
CA PRO A 64 2.28 -10.73 3.68
C PRO A 64 1.72 -10.01 4.92
N THR A 65 2.49 -9.91 6.00
CA THR A 65 2.13 -9.20 7.24
C THR A 65 2.12 -7.68 7.08
N HIS A 66 2.80 -7.13 6.06
CA HIS A 66 2.81 -5.70 5.78
C HIS A 66 1.43 -5.22 5.31
N ALA A 67 0.98 -4.02 5.71
CA ALA A 67 -0.35 -3.49 5.35
C ALA A 67 -0.61 -3.52 3.83
N ALA A 68 0.39 -3.13 3.02
CA ALA A 68 0.33 -3.22 1.56
C ALA A 68 0.12 -4.65 1.06
N GLY A 69 0.78 -5.63 1.68
CA GLY A 69 0.68 -7.04 1.34
C GLY A 69 -0.69 -7.60 1.69
N GLN A 70 -1.13 -7.39 2.93
CA GLN A 70 -2.48 -7.75 3.37
C GLN A 70 -3.54 -7.16 2.44
N LEU A 71 -3.46 -5.86 2.12
CA LEU A 71 -4.42 -5.21 1.24
C LEU A 71 -4.50 -5.87 -0.14
N LEU A 72 -3.35 -6.10 -0.76
CA LEU A 72 -3.27 -6.71 -2.09
C LEU A 72 -3.79 -8.14 -2.10
N LEU A 73 -3.51 -8.90 -1.04
CA LEU A 73 -4.02 -10.27 -0.88
C LEU A 73 -5.53 -10.28 -0.64
N VAL A 74 -6.06 -9.38 0.20
CA VAL A 74 -7.51 -9.25 0.42
C VAL A 74 -8.21 -8.88 -0.89
N ALA A 75 -7.62 -7.96 -1.66
CA ALA A 75 -8.16 -7.52 -2.94
C ALA A 75 -8.15 -8.63 -4.01
N ALA A 76 -7.11 -9.47 -4.04
CA ALA A 76 -6.96 -10.53 -5.04
C ALA A 76 -7.79 -11.80 -4.74
N GLY A 77 -8.19 -12.03 -3.49
CA GLY A 77 -8.71 -13.31 -3.01
C GLY A 77 -10.05 -13.26 -2.27
N SER A 78 -10.89 -12.25 -2.52
CA SER A 78 -12.31 -12.24 -2.16
C SER A 78 -12.64 -12.56 -0.70
N LEU A 79 -12.27 -11.69 0.26
CA LEU A 79 -12.80 -11.52 1.63
C LEU A 79 -13.05 -12.75 2.55
N GLY A 80 -12.85 -13.99 2.10
CA GLY A 80 -13.26 -15.23 2.76
C GLY A 80 -12.24 -16.37 2.70
N GLY A 81 -11.04 -16.13 2.18
CA GLY A 81 -9.93 -17.10 2.18
C GLY A 81 -9.21 -17.21 3.53
N GLU A 82 -8.50 -18.32 3.72
CA GLU A 82 -7.60 -18.61 4.85
C GLU A 82 -6.50 -17.53 5.00
N ALA A 83 -5.96 -17.38 6.21
CA ALA A 83 -4.85 -16.46 6.44
C ALA A 83 -3.61 -16.90 5.64
N PRO A 84 -2.93 -15.95 4.96
CA PRO A 84 -1.63 -16.23 4.37
C PRO A 84 -0.63 -16.71 5.41
N SER A 85 0.33 -17.54 4.99
CA SER A 85 1.41 -17.99 5.87
C SER A 85 2.11 -16.80 6.52
N GLY A 86 2.30 -16.89 7.84
CA GLY A 86 2.92 -15.84 8.66
C GLY A 86 1.98 -14.72 9.10
N VAL A 87 0.72 -14.71 8.67
CA VAL A 87 -0.32 -13.80 9.17
C VAL A 87 -1.24 -14.58 10.10
N SER A 88 -1.49 -14.08 11.30
CA SER A 88 -2.45 -14.70 12.21
C SER A 88 -3.89 -14.53 11.71
N ASP A 89 -4.77 -15.44 12.13
CA ASP A 89 -6.20 -15.36 11.79
C ASP A 89 -6.86 -14.06 12.27
N GLU A 90 -6.40 -13.52 13.40
CA GLU A 90 -6.88 -12.26 13.95
C GLU A 90 -6.46 -11.08 13.07
N GLU A 91 -5.18 -10.97 12.74
CA GLU A 91 -4.67 -9.92 11.85
C GLU A 91 -5.36 -9.98 10.49
N TRP A 92 -5.52 -11.19 9.96
CA TRP A 92 -6.17 -11.40 8.68
C TRP A 92 -7.65 -10.98 8.73
N ARG A 93 -8.38 -11.36 9.79
CA ARG A 93 -9.78 -10.96 9.98
C ARG A 93 -9.90 -9.45 10.14
N GLN A 94 -8.99 -8.83 10.86
CA GLN A 94 -8.96 -7.39 11.06
C GLN A 94 -8.69 -6.65 9.73
N ALA A 95 -7.74 -7.12 8.93
CA ALA A 95 -7.45 -6.56 7.60
C ALA A 95 -8.66 -6.63 6.67
N ARG A 96 -9.38 -7.76 6.66
CA ARG A 96 -10.62 -7.92 5.90
C ARG A 96 -11.72 -6.99 6.40
N ALA A 97 -11.88 -6.87 7.72
CA ALA A 97 -12.87 -6.00 8.33
C ALA A 97 -12.60 -4.51 8.04
N THR A 98 -11.34 -4.06 8.03
CA THR A 98 -11.00 -2.68 7.66
C THR A 98 -11.15 -2.45 6.16
N PHE A 99 -10.76 -3.42 5.33
CA PHE A 99 -10.89 -3.35 3.88
C PHE A 99 -12.36 -3.32 3.43
N ALA A 100 -13.27 -3.95 4.16
CA ALA A 100 -14.72 -3.91 3.85
C ALA A 100 -15.36 -2.53 4.09
N ARG A 101 -14.70 -1.64 4.84
CA ARG A 101 -15.22 -0.29 5.12
C ARG A 101 -15.02 0.65 3.93
N PRO A 102 -15.79 1.75 3.85
CA PRO A 102 -15.56 2.79 2.84
C PRO A 102 -14.09 3.23 2.82
N GLY A 103 -13.48 3.20 1.64
CA GLY A 103 -12.06 3.52 1.46
C GLY A 103 -11.11 2.33 1.37
N ASN A 104 -11.57 1.14 1.74
CA ASN A 104 -10.82 -0.12 1.59
C ASN A 104 -9.41 -0.08 2.18
N LEU A 105 -9.26 0.52 3.35
CA LEU A 105 -7.97 0.67 4.00
C LEU A 105 -7.57 -0.61 4.74
N VAL A 106 -6.26 -0.84 4.82
CA VAL A 106 -5.65 -1.81 5.73
C VAL A 106 -4.63 -1.11 6.61
N ILE A 107 -4.64 -1.43 7.90
CA ILE A 107 -3.77 -0.80 8.89
C ILE A 107 -2.97 -1.86 9.61
N ASP A 108 -1.66 -1.73 9.51
CA ASP A 108 -0.65 -2.39 10.32
C ASP A 108 -0.35 -1.49 11.53
N ARG A 109 -0.62 -2.00 12.72
CA ARG A 109 -0.31 -1.47 14.05
C ARG A 109 0.82 -2.28 14.71
N GLN A 110 2.00 -2.29 14.09
CA GLN A 110 3.23 -2.91 14.60
C GLN A 110 3.34 -4.43 14.39
N GLN A 111 2.57 -5.01 13.46
CA GLN A 111 2.66 -6.43 13.08
C GLN A 111 3.99 -6.76 12.40
N VAL A 112 4.58 -5.82 11.65
CA VAL A 112 5.85 -6.05 10.96
C VAL A 112 7.05 -5.66 11.83
N LEU A 113 6.96 -4.53 12.52
CA LEU A 113 8.04 -4.00 13.34
C LEU A 113 7.48 -3.19 14.51
N THR A 114 7.95 -3.48 15.72
CA THR A 114 7.60 -2.71 16.92
C THR A 114 7.98 -1.23 16.75
N GLY A 115 7.08 -0.33 17.14
CA GLY A 115 7.24 1.11 16.99
C GLY A 115 6.94 1.64 15.59
N VAL A 116 6.47 0.80 14.65
CA VAL A 116 6.08 1.20 13.30
C VAL A 116 4.62 0.91 13.05
N CYS A 117 3.91 1.84 12.41
CA CYS A 117 2.58 1.60 11.88
C CYS A 117 2.51 1.93 10.39
N CYS A 118 1.69 1.19 9.67
CA CYS A 118 1.50 1.39 8.24
C CYS A 118 0.01 1.51 7.91
N VAL A 119 -0.32 2.41 6.99
CA VAL A 119 -1.66 2.50 6.42
C VAL A 119 -1.56 2.28 4.92
N ALA A 120 -2.38 1.38 4.37
CA ALA A 120 -2.45 1.09 2.96
C ALA A 120 -3.84 1.36 2.38
N ALA A 121 -3.89 1.82 1.13
CA ALA A 121 -5.11 2.01 0.34
C ALA A 121 -4.92 1.40 -1.07
N PRO A 122 -6.00 0.94 -1.72
CA PRO A 122 -5.91 0.38 -3.06
C PRO A 122 -5.67 1.50 -4.07
N VAL A 123 -4.86 1.21 -5.09
CA VAL A 123 -4.83 1.93 -6.34
C VAL A 123 -5.56 1.07 -7.36
N ARG A 124 -6.51 1.66 -8.09
CA ARG A 124 -7.41 0.92 -8.98
C ARG A 124 -7.09 1.22 -10.44
N ARG A 125 -7.29 0.22 -11.28
CA ARG A 125 -7.36 0.39 -12.74
C ARG A 125 -8.63 1.17 -13.11
N PRO A 126 -8.71 1.68 -14.36
CA PRO A 126 -9.95 2.22 -14.91
C PRO A 126 -11.12 1.24 -14.84
N SER A 127 -10.86 -0.07 -14.90
CA SER A 127 -11.87 -1.13 -14.70
C SER A 127 -12.44 -1.22 -13.28
N GLY A 128 -11.89 -0.47 -12.32
CA GLY A 128 -12.28 -0.47 -10.90
C GLY A 128 -11.57 -1.54 -10.05
N GLU A 129 -10.87 -2.48 -10.67
CA GLU A 129 -10.11 -3.54 -9.99
C GLU A 129 -8.87 -2.95 -9.28
N PRO A 130 -8.62 -3.25 -7.99
CA PRO A 130 -7.35 -2.94 -7.34
C PRO A 130 -6.19 -3.67 -8.03
N ASN A 131 -5.20 -2.93 -8.52
CA ASN A 131 -4.02 -3.51 -9.18
C ASN A 131 -2.71 -3.18 -8.47
N ALA A 132 -2.75 -2.21 -7.55
CA ALA A 132 -1.63 -1.78 -6.76
C ALA A 132 -2.12 -1.28 -5.40
N SER A 133 -1.19 -1.00 -4.51
CA SER A 133 -1.45 -0.33 -3.23
C SER A 133 -0.51 0.85 -3.07
N ILE A 134 -1.01 1.90 -2.43
CA ILE A 134 -0.17 2.93 -1.81
C ILE A 134 -0.16 2.67 -0.32
N SER A 135 1.02 2.71 0.30
CA SER A 135 1.14 2.60 1.75
C SER A 135 2.05 3.67 2.32
N ALA A 136 1.72 4.14 3.53
CA ALA A 136 2.52 5.09 4.29
C ALA A 136 2.97 4.44 5.59
N ILE A 137 4.28 4.45 5.82
CA ILE A 137 4.96 3.86 6.96
C ILE A 137 5.39 5.00 7.90
N SER A 138 4.86 4.99 9.11
CA SER A 138 5.18 5.93 10.17
C SER A 138 5.98 5.25 11.28
N LEU A 139 7.04 5.91 11.74
CA LEU A 139 7.87 5.45 12.86
C LEU A 139 7.25 5.85 14.20
N THR A 140 6.00 5.47 14.37
CA THR A 140 5.24 5.67 15.59
C THR A 140 4.42 4.42 15.90
N PRO A 141 4.16 4.13 17.19
CA PRO A 141 3.43 2.93 17.59
C PRO A 141 1.93 2.96 17.24
N SER A 142 1.41 4.12 16.82
CA SER A 142 0.00 4.34 16.52
C SER A 142 -0.15 5.21 15.28
N VAL A 143 -1.17 4.93 14.46
CA VAL A 143 -1.46 5.72 13.26
C VAL A 143 -1.61 7.20 13.60
N PRO A 144 -0.76 8.09 13.04
CA PRO A 144 -0.91 9.54 13.23
C PRO A 144 -2.29 10.03 12.77
N ALA A 145 -2.84 11.01 13.48
CA ALA A 145 -4.12 11.62 13.13
C ALA A 145 -4.10 12.15 11.69
N GLY A 146 -5.14 11.86 10.91
CA GLY A 146 -5.24 12.30 9.52
C GLY A 146 -4.48 11.44 8.50
N LEU A 147 -3.62 10.51 8.93
CA LEU A 147 -2.80 9.73 7.99
C LEU A 147 -3.67 8.86 7.07
N ALA A 148 -4.71 8.23 7.61
CA ALA A 148 -5.60 7.36 6.84
C ALA A 148 -6.34 8.13 5.74
N GLU A 149 -6.80 9.34 6.05
CA GLU A 149 -7.50 10.23 5.14
C GLU A 149 -6.56 10.73 4.03
N LEU A 150 -5.32 11.07 4.38
CA LEU A 150 -4.29 11.49 3.41
C LEU A 150 -3.87 10.35 2.48
N VAL A 151 -3.69 9.14 3.02
CA VAL A 151 -3.40 7.94 2.21
C VAL A 151 -4.57 7.64 1.26
N GLN A 152 -5.81 7.71 1.74
CA GLN A 152 -7.00 7.53 0.91
C GLN A 152 -7.10 8.60 -0.19
N ARG A 153 -6.79 9.86 0.13
CA ARG A 153 -6.76 10.95 -0.85
C ARG A 153 -5.73 10.68 -1.95
N ALA A 154 -4.50 10.33 -1.58
CA ALA A 154 -3.45 9.99 -2.54
C ALA A 154 -3.85 8.79 -3.41
N SER A 155 -4.44 7.74 -2.82
CA SER A 155 -5.00 6.60 -3.58
C SER A 155 -6.01 7.01 -4.65
N ARG A 156 -6.94 7.92 -4.32
CA ARG A 156 -7.92 8.45 -5.28
C ARG A 156 -7.27 9.28 -6.37
N GLU A 157 -6.29 10.12 -6.03
CA GLU A 157 -5.53 10.91 -7.00
C GLU A 157 -4.77 10.02 -7.99
N ILE A 158 -4.07 9.00 -7.50
CA ILE A 158 -3.35 8.03 -8.35
C ILE A 158 -4.32 7.28 -9.26
N THR A 159 -5.43 6.80 -8.71
CA THR A 159 -6.46 6.08 -9.49
C THR A 159 -7.02 6.96 -10.62
N ARG A 160 -7.24 8.26 -10.37
CA ARG A 160 -7.64 9.20 -11.43
C ARG A 160 -6.56 9.40 -12.47
N ASN A 161 -5.31 9.60 -12.04
CA ASN A 161 -4.18 9.77 -12.96
C ASN A 161 -4.01 8.56 -13.89
N LEU A 162 -4.23 7.34 -13.37
CA LEU A 162 -4.23 6.10 -14.15
C LEU A 162 -5.38 5.96 -15.15
N ALA A 163 -6.47 6.70 -14.97
CA ALA A 163 -7.60 6.72 -15.91
C ALA A 163 -7.45 7.77 -17.02
N LEU A 164 -6.51 8.72 -16.85
CA LEU A 164 -6.26 9.80 -17.80
C LEU A 164 -5.05 9.57 -18.71
N GLY A 165 -4.20 8.59 -18.38
CA GLY A 165 -3.02 8.20 -19.17
C GLY A 165 -3.24 6.90 -19.92
#